data_AF-A0A0U1NVM3-F1
#
_entry.id   AF-A0A0U1NVM3-F1
#
_cell.length_a   1.000
_cell.length_b   1.000
_cell.length_c   1.000
_cell.angle_alpha   90.00
_cell.angle_beta   90.00
_cell.angle_gamma   90.00
#
_symmetry.space_group_name_H-M   'P 1'
#
loop_
_entity.id
_entity.type
_entity.pdbx_description
1 polymer ?
#
loop_
_entity_poly.entity_id
_entity_poly.type
_entity_poly.pdbx_seq_one_letter_code
_entity_poly.pdbx_strand_id
1 'polypeptide(L)'
;MRTVIWNLKKLGRNVRRQDILKLLLWFIKIVLFVFVTIMSKAFSNDVAWWLWIVFACVFFVGIYLIDRKIDHLNKQYFLTKFPILDELKFSQLITIELNSGKVLAKRVFTTTLSNEILVSSDPVLNKEPEEMLNGFKKTRWINLKKVKTIKVERD
;
A
#
# COMPACT_ATOMS: atom_id res chain seq x y z
N MET A 1 -27.36 -18.02 -8.25
CA MET A 1 -25.95 -18.16 -7.78
C MET A 1 -25.00 -18.50 -8.94
N ARG A 2 -24.77 -17.60 -9.92
CA ARG A 2 -23.84 -17.84 -11.06
C ARG A 2 -22.91 -16.65 -11.39
N THR A 3 -22.98 -15.56 -10.65
CA THR A 3 -22.31 -14.28 -10.99
C THR A 3 -20.89 -14.13 -10.44
N VAL A 4 -20.43 -15.01 -9.55
CA VAL A 4 -19.16 -14.80 -8.81
C VAL A 4 -17.93 -15.39 -9.54
N ILE A 5 -18.11 -16.45 -10.35
CA ILE A 5 -16.99 -17.20 -10.95
C ILE A 5 -16.27 -16.41 -12.06
N TRP A 6 -17.00 -15.60 -12.82
CA TRP A 6 -16.41 -14.80 -13.90
C TRP A 6 -15.47 -13.69 -13.37
N ASN A 7 -15.76 -13.20 -12.15
CA ASN A 7 -14.98 -12.12 -11.55
C ASN A 7 -13.61 -12.60 -11.02
N LEU A 8 -13.54 -13.83 -10.48
CA LEU A 8 -12.30 -14.41 -9.95
C LEU A 8 -11.23 -14.66 -11.03
N LYS A 9 -11.63 -15.17 -12.21
CA LYS A 9 -10.70 -15.41 -13.33
C LYS A 9 -10.21 -14.11 -13.96
N LYS A 10 -11.04 -13.05 -13.95
CA LYS A 10 -10.66 -11.70 -14.39
C LYS A 10 -9.74 -11.01 -13.39
N LEU A 11 -10.01 -11.18 -12.08
CA LEU A 11 -9.12 -10.73 -11.00
C LEU A 11 -7.72 -11.32 -11.18
N GLY A 12 -7.61 -12.65 -11.31
CA GLY A 12 -6.32 -13.35 -11.43
C GLY A 12 -5.44 -12.87 -12.60
N ARG A 13 -6.04 -12.56 -13.76
CA ARG A 13 -5.31 -11.98 -14.91
C ARG A 13 -4.84 -10.55 -14.65
N ASN A 14 -5.66 -9.73 -13.98
CA ASN A 14 -5.24 -8.37 -13.60
C ASN A 14 -4.14 -8.38 -12.53
N VAL A 15 -4.21 -9.29 -11.55
CA VAL A 15 -3.15 -9.47 -10.55
C VAL A 15 -1.81 -9.75 -11.23
N ARG A 16 -1.77 -10.76 -12.10
CA ARG A 16 -0.54 -11.16 -12.80
C ARG A 16 0.04 -10.02 -13.67
N ARG A 17 -0.81 -9.24 -14.35
CA ARG A 17 -0.37 -8.05 -15.10
C ARG A 17 0.23 -6.98 -14.20
N GLN A 18 -0.37 -6.71 -13.04
CA GLN A 18 0.15 -5.73 -12.09
C GLN A 18 1.48 -6.17 -11.49
N ASP A 19 1.67 -7.46 -11.21
CA ASP A 19 2.95 -7.97 -10.70
C ASP A 19 4.07 -7.85 -11.75
N ILE A 20 3.77 -8.14 -13.02
CA ILE A 20 4.72 -7.94 -14.14
C ILE A 20 5.10 -6.46 -14.27
N LEU A 21 4.13 -5.55 -14.21
CA LEU A 21 4.38 -4.10 -14.27
C LEU A 21 5.24 -3.62 -13.09
N LYS A 22 5.00 -4.11 -11.88
CA LYS A 22 5.83 -3.79 -10.71
C LYS A 22 7.26 -4.30 -10.88
N LEU A 23 7.42 -5.52 -11.40
CA LEU A 23 8.73 -6.13 -11.63
C LEU A 23 9.50 -5.35 -12.71
N LEU A 24 8.81 -4.92 -13.77
CA LEU A 24 9.38 -4.07 -14.82
C LEU A 24 9.80 -2.69 -14.28
N LEU A 25 8.97 -2.06 -13.46
CA LEU A 25 9.33 -0.80 -12.78
C LEU A 25 10.52 -0.98 -11.83
N TRP A 26 10.61 -2.12 -11.15
CA TRP A 26 11.74 -2.44 -10.28
C TRP A 26 13.03 -2.69 -11.09
N PHE A 27 12.92 -3.35 -12.23
CA PHE A 27 14.04 -3.54 -13.16
C PHE A 27 14.53 -2.19 -13.71
N ILE A 28 13.61 -1.28 -14.06
CA ILE A 28 13.97 0.09 -14.49
C ILE A 28 14.77 0.80 -13.40
N LYS A 29 14.43 0.66 -12.11
CA LYS A 29 15.23 1.25 -11.01
C LYS A 29 16.66 0.71 -10.99
N ILE A 30 16.84 -0.60 -11.18
CA ILE A 30 18.18 -1.21 -11.23
C ILE A 30 18.97 -0.65 -12.41
N VAL A 31 18.36 -0.59 -13.59
CA VAL A 31 19.00 -0.04 -14.80
C VAL A 31 19.40 1.41 -14.58
N LEU A 32 18.51 2.23 -14.00
CA LEU A 32 18.80 3.62 -13.64
C LEU A 32 19.97 3.73 -12.67
N PHE A 33 20.02 2.89 -11.64
CA PHE A 33 21.10 2.89 -10.65
C PHE A 33 22.46 2.51 -11.27
N VAL A 34 22.49 1.45 -12.08
CA VAL A 34 23.70 1.02 -12.82
C VAL A 34 24.14 2.12 -13.77
N PHE A 35 23.23 2.75 -14.50
CA PHE A 35 23.53 3.84 -15.40
C PHE A 35 24.18 5.04 -14.69
N VAL A 36 23.61 5.46 -13.55
CA VAL A 36 24.20 6.53 -12.73
C VAL A 36 25.59 6.15 -12.23
N THR A 37 25.80 4.89 -11.84
CA THR A 37 27.10 4.40 -11.35
C THR A 37 28.16 4.36 -12.46
N ILE A 38 27.78 4.03 -13.70
CA ILE A 38 28.68 4.05 -14.85
C ILE A 38 29.02 5.50 -15.23
N MET A 39 28.02 6.36 -15.34
CA MET A 39 28.23 7.78 -15.64
C MET A 39 29.09 8.46 -14.57
N SER A 40 28.87 8.10 -13.31
CA SER A 40 29.71 8.52 -12.18
C SER A 40 31.19 8.26 -12.40
N LYS A 41 31.56 7.13 -12.98
CA LYS A 41 32.97 6.79 -13.25
C LYS A 41 33.53 7.56 -14.46
N ALA A 42 32.68 7.87 -15.44
CA ALA A 42 33.10 8.56 -16.67
C ALA A 42 33.31 10.08 -16.49
N PHE A 43 32.59 10.70 -15.54
CA PHE A 43 32.60 12.15 -15.32
C PHE A 43 33.46 12.59 -14.12
N SER A 44 34.58 11.91 -13.84
CA SER A 44 35.47 12.19 -12.69
C SER A 44 36.35 13.45 -12.84
N ASN A 45 36.13 14.29 -13.85
CA ASN A 45 36.87 15.55 -14.02
C ASN A 45 36.18 16.70 -13.26
N ASP A 46 36.97 17.50 -12.54
CA ASP A 46 36.53 18.60 -11.68
C ASP A 46 35.61 19.64 -12.35
N VAL A 47 35.61 19.73 -13.68
CA VAL A 47 34.81 20.69 -14.45
C VAL A 47 33.34 20.26 -14.60
N ALA A 48 33.00 19.00 -14.30
CA ALA A 48 31.67 18.42 -14.54
C ALA A 48 30.82 18.21 -13.27
N TRP A 49 31.21 18.76 -12.11
CA TRP A 49 30.48 18.54 -10.84
C TRP A 49 29.01 19.03 -10.87
N TRP A 50 28.67 20.02 -11.69
CA TRP A 50 27.30 20.48 -11.86
C TRP A 50 26.41 19.46 -12.59
N LEU A 51 26.96 18.67 -13.52
CA LEU A 51 26.24 17.59 -14.19
C LEU A 51 25.78 16.52 -13.20
N TRP A 52 26.57 16.26 -12.16
CA TRP A 52 26.20 15.34 -11.09
C TRP A 52 24.96 15.76 -10.33
N ILE A 53 24.81 17.07 -10.05
CA ILE A 53 23.62 17.60 -9.39
C ILE A 53 22.40 17.42 -10.28
N VAL A 54 22.52 17.75 -11.57
CA VAL A 54 21.43 17.58 -12.54
C VAL A 54 21.04 16.10 -12.65
N PHE A 55 22.01 15.18 -12.74
CA PHE A 55 21.76 13.75 -12.77
C PHE A 55 21.09 13.25 -11.49
N ALA A 56 21.53 13.72 -10.32
CA ALA A 56 20.90 13.39 -9.05
C ALA A 56 19.45 13.85 -9.02
N CYS A 57 19.16 15.10 -9.44
CA CYS A 57 17.80 15.61 -9.52
C CYS A 57 16.92 14.77 -10.45
N VAL A 58 17.39 14.47 -11.67
CA VAL A 58 16.63 13.63 -12.62
C VAL A 58 16.41 12.22 -12.06
N PHE A 59 17.41 11.65 -11.39
CA PHE A 59 17.31 10.35 -10.75
C PHE A 59 16.26 10.32 -9.63
N PHE A 60 16.29 11.30 -8.74
CA PHE A 60 15.31 11.44 -7.66
C PHE A 60 13.89 11.61 -8.20
N VAL A 61 13.71 12.47 -9.20
CA VAL A 61 12.41 12.66 -9.86
C VAL A 61 11.94 11.36 -10.51
N GLY A 62 12.83 10.65 -11.21
CA GLY A 62 12.53 9.36 -11.84
C GLY A 62 12.08 8.30 -10.82
N ILE A 63 12.83 8.15 -9.72
CA ILE A 63 12.47 7.23 -8.63
C ILE A 63 11.11 7.61 -8.03
N TYR A 64 10.90 8.89 -7.74
CA TYR A 64 9.66 9.37 -7.16
C TYR A 64 8.45 9.06 -8.05
N LEU A 65 8.55 9.28 -9.36
CA LEU A 65 7.49 8.96 -10.30
C LEU A 65 7.22 7.44 -10.38
N ILE A 66 8.28 6.63 -10.35
CA ILE A 66 8.16 5.16 -10.32
C ILE A 66 7.45 4.72 -9.04
N ASP A 67 7.86 5.21 -7.88
CA ASP A 67 7.25 4.85 -6.60
C ASP A 67 5.78 5.25 -6.54
N ARG A 68 5.46 6.48 -6.97
CA ARG A 68 4.08 6.94 -7.08
C ARG A 68 3.24 6.03 -7.98
N LYS A 69 3.81 5.52 -9.08
CA LYS A 69 3.11 4.59 -9.98
C LYS A 69 2.90 3.21 -9.34
N ILE A 70 3.90 2.67 -8.65
CA ILE A 70 3.79 1.41 -7.91
C ILE A 70 2.69 1.51 -6.85
N ASP A 71 2.64 2.61 -6.12
CA ASP A 71 1.66 2.83 -5.07
C ASP A 71 0.23 2.93 -5.61
N HIS A 72 0.06 3.63 -6.73
CA HIS A 72 -1.22 3.66 -7.42
C HIS A 72 -1.68 2.26 -7.87
N LEU A 73 -0.77 1.43 -8.40
CA LEU A 73 -1.08 0.05 -8.77
C LEU A 73 -1.45 -0.81 -7.55
N ASN A 74 -0.77 -0.62 -6.42
CA ASN A 74 -1.12 -1.29 -5.17
C ASN A 74 -2.52 -0.88 -4.69
N LYS A 75 -2.82 0.43 -4.65
CA LYS A 75 -4.14 0.92 -4.24
C LYS A 75 -5.25 0.34 -5.11
N GLN A 76 -5.10 0.37 -6.43
CA GLN A 76 -6.09 -0.20 -7.35
C GLN A 76 -6.28 -1.71 -7.14
N TYR A 77 -5.20 -2.46 -6.88
CA TYR A 77 -5.27 -3.88 -6.59
C TYR A 77 -6.17 -4.15 -5.37
N PHE A 78 -5.93 -3.45 -4.26
CA PHE A 78 -6.67 -3.69 -3.02
C PHE A 78 -8.10 -3.15 -3.06
N LEU A 79 -8.36 -2.04 -3.75
CA LEU A 79 -9.73 -1.58 -4.00
C LEU A 79 -10.53 -2.59 -4.83
N THR A 80 -9.88 -3.22 -5.82
CA THR A 80 -10.55 -4.26 -6.61
C THR A 80 -10.80 -5.52 -5.78
N LYS A 81 -9.88 -5.90 -4.89
CA LYS A 81 -10.01 -7.07 -4.01
C LYS A 81 -11.01 -6.84 -2.87
N PHE A 82 -11.05 -5.62 -2.33
CA PHE A 82 -11.85 -5.20 -1.20
C PHE A 82 -12.53 -3.87 -1.54
N PRO A 83 -13.64 -3.86 -2.31
CA PRO A 83 -14.32 -2.64 -2.71
C PRO A 83 -14.80 -1.81 -1.52
N ILE A 84 -15.13 -2.50 -0.41
CA ILE A 84 -15.55 -1.89 0.85
C ILE A 84 -14.47 -0.98 1.48
N LEU A 85 -13.22 -1.03 1.04
CA LEU A 85 -12.16 -0.10 1.47
C LEU A 85 -12.40 1.34 1.01
N ASP A 86 -13.12 1.56 -0.10
CA ASP A 86 -13.44 2.90 -0.59
C ASP A 86 -14.63 3.52 0.16
N GLU A 87 -15.53 2.66 0.65
CA GLU A 87 -16.73 3.03 1.40
C GLU A 87 -16.50 3.13 2.92
N LEU A 88 -15.31 2.73 3.38
CA LEU A 88 -14.96 2.68 4.80
C LEU A 88 -14.81 4.09 5.36
N LYS A 89 -15.68 4.44 6.31
CA LYS A 89 -15.63 5.73 7.00
C LYS A 89 -14.66 5.67 8.17
N PHE A 90 -14.02 6.81 8.45
CA PHE A 90 -13.24 6.98 9.68
C PHE A 90 -14.10 6.62 10.90
N SER A 91 -13.49 5.93 11.86
CA SER A 91 -14.14 5.43 13.09
C SER A 91 -15.19 4.32 12.89
N GLN A 92 -15.26 3.69 11.72
CA GLN A 92 -16.22 2.61 11.49
C GLN A 92 -15.76 1.28 12.10
N LEU A 93 -16.69 0.54 12.69
CA LEU A 93 -16.45 -0.80 13.20
C LEU A 93 -16.32 -1.81 12.07
N ILE A 94 -15.18 -2.49 12.04
CA ILE A 94 -14.86 -3.55 11.09
C ILE A 94 -14.41 -4.82 11.78
N THR A 95 -14.75 -5.94 11.16
CA THR A 95 -14.22 -7.26 11.48
C THR A 95 -13.32 -7.71 10.33
N ILE A 96 -12.07 -8.02 10.65
CA ILE A 96 -11.05 -8.44 9.68
C ILE A 96 -10.76 -9.92 9.90
N GLU A 97 -10.90 -10.73 8.86
CA GLU A 97 -10.46 -12.13 8.84
C GLU A 97 -9.10 -12.22 8.14
N LEU A 98 -8.10 -12.78 8.81
CA LEU A 98 -6.78 -13.02 8.23
C LEU A 98 -6.76 -14.35 7.45
N ASN A 99 -5.84 -14.47 6.49
CA ASN A 99 -5.60 -15.72 5.76
C ASN A 99 -5.20 -16.88 6.67
N SER A 100 -4.66 -16.58 7.86
CA SER A 100 -4.36 -17.58 8.89
C SER A 100 -5.59 -18.10 9.63
N GLY A 101 -6.79 -17.66 9.28
CA GLY A 101 -8.05 -17.99 9.98
C GLY A 101 -8.29 -17.17 11.25
N LYS A 102 -7.34 -16.33 11.68
CA LYS A 102 -7.51 -15.47 12.86
C LYS A 102 -8.49 -14.35 12.54
N VAL A 103 -9.53 -14.21 13.35
CA VAL A 103 -10.53 -13.15 13.25
C VAL A 103 -10.17 -12.03 14.22
N LEU A 104 -10.06 -10.82 13.69
CA LEU A 104 -9.89 -9.58 14.43
C LEU A 104 -11.22 -8.83 14.39
N ALA A 105 -12.10 -9.13 15.34
CA ALA A 105 -13.42 -8.52 15.47
C ALA A 105 -13.34 -7.11 16.08
N LYS A 106 -14.37 -6.30 15.79
CA LYS A 106 -14.65 -5.00 16.43
C LYS A 106 -13.46 -4.03 16.46
N ARG A 107 -12.86 -3.83 15.31
CA ARG A 107 -11.76 -2.89 15.13
C ARG A 107 -12.27 -1.57 14.58
N VAL A 108 -11.77 -0.48 15.11
CA VAL A 108 -12.09 0.86 14.60
C VAL A 108 -11.18 1.16 13.43
N PHE A 109 -11.78 1.37 12.25
CA PHE A 109 -11.05 1.79 11.06
C PHE A 109 -10.56 3.22 11.20
N THR A 110 -9.28 3.45 10.90
CA THR A 110 -8.68 4.79 10.97
C THR A 110 -8.29 5.27 9.58
N THR A 111 -7.42 4.55 8.87
CA THR A 111 -6.98 4.98 7.54
C THR A 111 -6.46 3.79 6.73
N THR A 112 -6.49 3.94 5.41
CA THR A 112 -5.96 2.99 4.43
C THR A 112 -4.76 3.59 3.73
N LEU A 113 -3.63 2.88 3.80
CA LEU A 113 -2.50 3.07 2.90
C LEU A 113 -2.64 2.12 1.69
N SER A 114 -1.75 2.32 0.72
CA SER A 114 -1.68 1.56 -0.54
C SER A 114 -1.63 0.03 -0.34
N ASN A 115 -1.20 -0.47 0.81
CA ASN A 115 -1.04 -1.90 1.11
C ASN A 115 -1.41 -2.30 2.54
N GLU A 116 -1.83 -1.36 3.38
CA GLU A 116 -2.03 -1.54 4.81
C GLU A 116 -3.27 -0.80 5.28
N ILE A 117 -3.92 -1.33 6.31
CA ILE A 117 -5.00 -0.67 7.02
C ILE A 117 -4.54 -0.39 8.43
N LEU A 118 -4.79 0.82 8.91
CA LEU A 118 -4.64 1.15 10.30
C LEU A 118 -5.93 0.84 11.04
N VAL A 119 -5.82 -0.01 12.06
CA VAL A 119 -6.95 -0.34 12.92
C VAL A 119 -6.62 -0.18 14.40
N SER A 120 -7.57 0.38 15.15
CA SER A 120 -7.51 0.43 16.62
C SER A 120 -8.21 -0.77 17.25
N SER A 121 -7.78 -1.12 18.47
CA SER A 121 -8.09 -2.41 19.09
C SER A 121 -9.44 -2.56 19.73
N ASP A 122 -10.12 -1.48 20.09
CA ASP A 122 -11.42 -1.54 20.77
C ASP A 122 -12.21 -0.27 20.40
N PRO A 123 -13.54 -0.34 20.23
CA PRO A 123 -14.35 0.87 20.18
C PRO A 123 -14.29 1.55 21.55
N VAL A 124 -13.58 2.68 21.63
CA VAL A 124 -13.61 3.57 22.80
C VAL A 124 -14.94 4.31 22.74
N LEU A 125 -16.04 3.60 23.03
CA LEU A 125 -17.39 4.13 22.82
C LEU A 125 -17.86 5.04 23.96
N ASN A 126 -17.14 5.08 25.09
CA ASN A 126 -17.42 5.95 26.22
C ASN A 126 -16.19 5.95 27.14
N LYS A 127 -15.67 7.13 27.48
CA LYS A 127 -14.90 7.53 28.69
C LYS A 127 -13.60 8.28 28.41
N GLU A 128 -13.30 9.10 29.41
CA GLU A 128 -12.22 10.05 29.70
C GLU A 128 -11.01 10.13 28.76
N PRO A 129 -10.41 11.33 28.59
CA PRO A 129 -9.30 11.58 27.66
C PRO A 129 -8.06 10.69 27.89
N GLU A 130 -7.89 10.11 29.07
CA GLU A 130 -6.80 9.19 29.39
C GLU A 130 -6.96 7.79 28.75
N GLU A 131 -8.19 7.31 28.56
CA GLU A 131 -8.46 6.03 27.90
C GLU A 131 -8.33 6.13 26.37
N MET A 132 -8.59 7.32 25.80
CA MET A 132 -8.32 7.59 24.37
C MET A 132 -6.83 7.40 24.03
N LEU A 133 -5.93 7.91 24.88
CA LEU A 133 -4.47 7.75 24.72
C LEU A 133 -4.03 6.28 24.78
N ASN A 134 -4.67 5.46 25.62
CA ASN A 134 -4.42 4.01 25.67
C ASN A 134 -5.04 3.26 24.48
N GLY A 135 -6.16 3.74 23.92
CA GLY A 135 -6.72 3.25 22.66
C GLY A 135 -5.74 3.43 21.48
N PHE A 136 -5.07 4.59 21.40
CA PHE A 136 -4.01 4.84 20.41
C PHE A 136 -2.80 3.90 20.58
N LYS A 137 -2.44 3.52 21.81
CA LYS A 137 -1.35 2.55 22.07
C LYS A 137 -1.60 1.16 21.49
N LYS A 138 -2.85 0.79 21.23
CA LYS A 138 -3.20 -0.50 20.61
C LYS A 138 -3.58 -0.35 19.13
N THR A 139 -3.10 0.69 18.46
CA THR A 139 -3.25 0.82 17.01
C THR A 139 -2.23 -0.09 16.32
N ARG A 140 -2.68 -0.84 15.31
CA ARG A 140 -1.79 -1.70 14.52
C ARG A 140 -2.05 -1.54 13.03
N TRP A 141 -0.95 -1.46 12.28
CA TRP A 141 -0.98 -1.61 10.83
C TRP A 141 -1.19 -3.08 10.48
N ILE A 142 -2.22 -3.37 9.70
CA ILE A 142 -2.51 -4.69 9.17
C ILE A 142 -2.28 -4.68 7.67
N ASN A 143 -1.37 -5.53 7.22
CA ASN A 143 -1.10 -5.69 5.80
C ASN A 143 -2.29 -6.34 5.08
N LEU A 144 -2.82 -5.64 4.07
CA LEU A 144 -3.98 -6.06 3.27
C LEU A 144 -3.73 -7.38 2.51
N LYS A 145 -2.47 -7.74 2.24
CA LYS A 145 -2.13 -9.05 1.63
C LYS A 145 -2.49 -10.21 2.55
N LYS A 146 -2.37 -10.02 3.87
CA LYS A 146 -2.68 -11.02 4.89
C LYS A 146 -4.17 -11.09 5.21
N VAL A 147 -4.96 -10.14 4.73
CA VAL A 147 -6.41 -10.08 4.92
C VAL A 147 -7.10 -10.96 3.89
N LYS A 148 -8.03 -11.78 4.38
CA LYS A 148 -8.91 -12.64 3.59
C LYS A 148 -10.23 -11.94 3.30
N THR A 149 -10.89 -11.43 4.33
CA THR A 149 -12.15 -10.68 4.22
C THR A 149 -12.18 -9.52 5.22
N ILE A 150 -12.94 -8.48 4.86
CA ILE A 150 -13.26 -7.36 5.74
C ILE A 150 -14.78 -7.25 5.73
N LYS A 151 -15.38 -7.25 6.91
CA LYS A 151 -16.82 -7.06 7.12
C LYS A 151 -17.04 -5.77 7.88
N VAL A 152 -17.98 -4.98 7.39
CA VAL A 152 -18.43 -3.76 8.03
C VAL A 152 -19.62 -4.11 8.91
N GLU A 153 -19.58 -3.74 10.18
CA GLU A 153 -20.73 -3.83 11.07
C GLU A 153 -21.58 -2.58 10.81
N ARG A 154 -22.76 -2.75 10.20
CA ARG A 154 -23.75 -1.68 10.04
C ARG A 154 -24.70 -1.82 11.22
N ASP A 155 -24.64 -0.85 12.12
CA ASP A 155 -25.76 -0.57 13.03
C ASP A 155 -26.94 0.01 12.22
#